data_AF-A0AAV6LVP3-F1
#
_entry.id   AF-A0AAV6LVP3-F1
#
_cell.length_a   1.000
_cell.length_b   1.000
_cell.length_c   1.000
_cell.angle_alpha   90.00
_cell.angle_beta   90.00
_cell.angle_gamma   90.00
#
_symmetry.space_group_name_H-M   'P 1'
#
loop_
_entity.id
_entity.type
_entity.pdbx_description
1 polymer ?
#
loop_
_entity_poly.entity_id
_entity_poly.type
_entity_poly.pdbx_seq_one_letter_code
_entity_poly.pdbx_strand_id
1 'polypeptide(L)'
;MPQPDDSRRPRMLYGINVNDHNWTNKLSECPVFRPSRQDFEDPFAYLNKISPKASNYGICKIVCPLNDIVPASLVLKREVQNFKFQPSVQPLKYATWTTMEDKILYYKRGRQYKYEEFENMANQVFVENYSSLACLSCKMFEREFWQEMAWGIHDSVEYGVDVEGSAFSKSDELGQSKWNLKKLPRLPESILRHLEEEIPGITHPMLYIGMVCSTFAWHVEDHYLYSINYLHSGAPKTWYAVPGSQANDFEKVAYDEVYLDDVLPSYDVDGAAQVLAEKTTMLPPSLFMKHDVSVFKAVQMPGEFVITFPRAYHAGFSHGFNCAEAVNFAAGEWFPYGLIAAKRYSFLERRPLIPFEELLCKEAIHICQEMMASPGDFVACTSHYAIMASCITHVAYYRASRRKLEKRVSGLNQCTSSIGTVQCGFCTRDRYLAFLMCHRCNTYPTCIFHGISTNCTVCGITRSLFLREAIRYVEAAADYFENRKSMLSKLYELEGNGGEDASTSAADQ
;
A
#
# COMPACT_ATOMS: atom_id res chain seq x y z
N MET A 1 -32.95 -8.14 38.22
CA MET A 1 -31.66 -7.96 37.52
C MET A 1 -31.57 -6.51 37.09
N PRO A 2 -30.46 -5.80 37.34
CA PRO A 2 -30.30 -4.47 36.80
C PRO A 2 -30.19 -4.56 35.27
N GLN A 3 -30.92 -3.69 34.57
CA GLN A 3 -30.75 -3.49 33.13
C GLN A 3 -29.31 -3.04 32.87
N PRO A 4 -28.61 -3.58 31.85
CA PRO A 4 -27.28 -3.10 31.51
C PRO A 4 -27.33 -1.64 31.08
N ASP A 5 -26.44 -0.83 31.64
CA ASP A 5 -26.22 0.58 31.32
C ASP A 5 -25.80 0.72 29.84
N ASP A 6 -26.67 1.30 29.02
CA ASP A 6 -26.51 1.44 27.57
C ASP A 6 -25.50 2.54 27.18
N SER A 7 -25.00 3.31 28.16
CA SER A 7 -24.11 4.47 27.93
C SER A 7 -22.65 4.12 27.62
N ARG A 8 -22.27 2.83 27.69
CA ARG A 8 -20.90 2.34 27.44
C ARG A 8 -20.77 1.44 26.22
N ARG A 9 -21.80 1.33 25.38
CA ARG A 9 -21.70 0.54 24.15
C ARG A 9 -20.97 1.36 23.07
N PRO A 10 -19.93 0.82 22.44
CA PRO A 10 -19.27 1.50 21.33
C PRO A 10 -20.23 1.80 20.18
N ARG A 11 -20.03 2.94 19.50
CA ARG A 11 -20.90 3.44 18.41
C ARG A 11 -21.15 2.39 17.31
N MET A 12 -20.16 1.52 17.06
CA MET A 12 -20.26 0.41 16.09
C MET A 12 -21.49 -0.50 16.28
N LEU A 13 -22.03 -0.58 17.50
CA LEU A 13 -23.20 -1.42 17.81
C LEU A 13 -24.56 -0.70 17.71
N TYR A 14 -24.58 0.63 17.56
CA TYR A 14 -25.84 1.41 17.57
C TYR A 14 -26.57 1.44 16.21
N GLY A 15 -25.98 0.89 15.14
CA GLY A 15 -26.58 0.98 13.81
C GLY A 15 -26.29 -0.16 12.83
N ILE A 16 -25.47 -1.15 13.22
CA ILE A 16 -25.16 -2.33 12.41
C ILE A 16 -25.79 -3.53 13.10
N ASN A 17 -26.72 -4.19 12.42
CA ASN A 17 -27.18 -5.50 12.86
C ASN A 17 -26.09 -6.53 12.57
N VAL A 18 -25.18 -6.73 13.53
CA VAL A 18 -24.10 -7.72 13.46
C VAL A 18 -24.61 -9.16 13.38
N ASN A 19 -25.92 -9.39 13.50
CA ASN A 19 -26.55 -10.71 13.32
C ASN A 19 -27.10 -10.92 11.89
N ASP A 20 -27.25 -9.86 11.09
CA ASP A 20 -27.70 -9.97 9.70
C ASP A 20 -26.50 -9.99 8.75
N HIS A 21 -26.12 -11.19 8.33
CA HIS A 21 -25.04 -11.40 7.36
C HIS A 21 -25.54 -11.53 5.91
N ASN A 22 -26.78 -11.14 5.60
CA ASN A 22 -27.28 -11.23 4.22
C ASN A 22 -26.53 -10.31 3.24
N TRP A 23 -25.86 -9.28 3.76
CA TRP A 23 -25.02 -8.38 2.96
C TRP A 23 -23.85 -9.10 2.29
N THR A 24 -23.37 -10.24 2.82
CA THR A 24 -22.28 -11.02 2.19
C THR A 24 -22.67 -11.51 0.78
N ASN A 25 -23.97 -11.63 0.52
CA ASN A 25 -24.56 -12.01 -0.77
C ASN A 25 -24.76 -10.83 -1.72
N LYS A 26 -24.67 -9.59 -1.21
CA LYS A 26 -24.92 -8.35 -1.95
C LYS A 26 -23.64 -7.67 -2.42
N LEU A 27 -22.48 -8.10 -1.92
CA LEU A 27 -21.19 -7.58 -2.35
C LEU A 27 -20.95 -7.92 -3.82
N SER A 28 -20.48 -6.92 -4.56
CA SER A 28 -20.02 -7.13 -5.93
C SER A 28 -18.64 -7.78 -5.93
N GLU A 29 -18.43 -8.75 -6.80
CA GLU A 29 -17.12 -9.38 -6.97
C GLU A 29 -16.18 -8.46 -7.76
N CYS A 30 -14.88 -8.52 -7.47
CA CYS A 30 -13.86 -7.84 -8.24
C CYS A 30 -13.68 -8.48 -9.63
N PRO A 31 -13.06 -7.77 -10.60
CA PRO A 31 -12.71 -8.36 -11.87
C PRO A 31 -11.73 -9.54 -11.70
N VAL A 32 -12.00 -10.63 -12.43
CA VAL A 32 -11.11 -11.78 -12.52
C VAL A 32 -10.54 -11.86 -13.92
N PHE A 33 -9.22 -11.82 -14.02
CA PHE A 33 -8.49 -11.87 -15.27
C PHE A 33 -7.80 -13.23 -15.45
N ARG A 34 -7.76 -13.71 -16.68
CA ARG A 34 -7.16 -15.00 -17.07
C ARG A 34 -6.19 -14.76 -18.24
N PRO A 35 -4.95 -14.34 -17.97
CA PRO A 35 -3.98 -14.06 -19.02
C PRO A 35 -3.70 -15.31 -19.86
N SER A 36 -3.44 -15.12 -21.15
CA SER A 36 -2.77 -16.14 -21.94
C SER A 36 -1.31 -16.30 -21.47
N ARG A 37 -0.61 -17.36 -21.88
CA ARG A 37 0.83 -17.49 -21.57
C ARG A 37 1.64 -16.28 -22.07
N GLN A 38 1.30 -15.76 -23.25
CA GLN A 38 1.95 -14.57 -23.82
C GLN A 38 1.67 -13.31 -22.99
N ASP A 39 0.41 -13.08 -22.60
CA ASP A 39 0.05 -11.97 -21.71
C ASP A 39 0.76 -12.08 -20.34
N PHE A 40 1.12 -13.29 -19.92
CA PHE A 40 1.80 -13.57 -18.66
C PHE A 40 3.34 -13.42 -18.74
N GLU A 41 3.92 -13.16 -19.92
CA GLU A 41 5.38 -12.95 -20.03
C GLU A 41 5.83 -11.65 -19.35
N ASP A 42 4.98 -10.61 -19.37
CA ASP A 42 5.29 -9.29 -18.84
C ASP A 42 4.21 -8.79 -17.85
N PRO A 43 4.50 -8.78 -16.53
CA PRO A 43 3.53 -8.38 -15.53
C PRO A 43 3.14 -6.90 -15.61
N PHE A 44 4.05 -6.01 -16.00
CA PHE A 44 3.77 -4.57 -16.07
C PHE A 44 2.98 -4.22 -17.33
N ALA A 45 3.30 -4.84 -18.47
CA ALA A 45 2.48 -4.70 -19.68
C ALA A 45 1.06 -5.23 -19.44
N TYR A 46 0.93 -6.36 -18.74
CA TYR A 46 -0.37 -6.91 -18.40
C TYR A 46 -1.13 -6.03 -17.39
N LEU A 47 -0.44 -5.49 -16.39
CA LEU A 47 -1.02 -4.52 -15.46
C LEU A 47 -1.58 -3.32 -16.21
N ASN A 48 -0.80 -2.71 -17.12
CA ASN A 48 -1.26 -1.58 -17.93
C ASN A 48 -2.52 -1.92 -18.75
N LYS A 49 -2.62 -3.15 -19.27
CA LYS A 49 -3.80 -3.64 -20.00
C LYS A 49 -5.06 -3.72 -19.14
N ILE A 50 -4.94 -4.11 -17.86
CA ILE A 50 -6.09 -4.34 -16.98
C ILE A 50 -6.43 -3.15 -16.06
N SER A 51 -5.45 -2.28 -15.78
CA SER A 51 -5.56 -1.16 -14.86
C SER A 51 -6.77 -0.25 -15.11
N PRO A 52 -7.11 0.16 -16.35
CA PRO A 52 -8.26 1.04 -16.61
C PRO A 52 -9.59 0.49 -16.10
N LYS A 53 -9.73 -0.85 -16.02
CA LYS A 53 -10.92 -1.50 -15.46
C LYS A 53 -10.73 -1.81 -13.98
N ALA A 54 -9.59 -2.39 -13.62
CA ALA A 54 -9.34 -2.97 -12.31
C ALA A 54 -9.18 -1.91 -11.20
N SER A 55 -8.62 -0.74 -11.50
CA SER A 55 -8.42 0.34 -10.52
C SER A 55 -9.72 0.84 -9.91
N ASN A 56 -10.82 0.83 -10.68
CA ASN A 56 -12.16 1.24 -10.23
C ASN A 56 -12.73 0.35 -9.10
N TYR A 57 -12.12 -0.81 -8.86
CA TYR A 57 -12.52 -1.77 -7.82
C TYR A 57 -11.56 -1.75 -6.63
N GLY A 58 -10.41 -1.08 -6.73
CA GLY A 58 -9.33 -1.12 -5.74
C GLY A 58 -8.56 -2.45 -5.68
N ILE A 59 -9.14 -3.54 -6.17
CA ILE A 59 -8.57 -4.88 -6.18
C ILE A 59 -8.93 -5.64 -7.45
N CYS A 60 -8.08 -6.57 -7.88
CA CYS A 60 -8.45 -7.56 -8.88
C CYS A 60 -7.78 -8.90 -8.62
N LYS A 61 -8.29 -9.94 -9.30
CA LYS A 61 -7.74 -11.29 -9.25
C LYS A 61 -7.17 -11.70 -10.60
N ILE A 62 -6.03 -12.37 -10.61
CA ILE A 62 -5.37 -12.90 -11.81
C ILE A 62 -5.13 -14.40 -11.61
N VAL A 63 -5.71 -15.22 -12.49
CA VAL A 63 -5.51 -16.67 -12.46
C VAL A 63 -4.20 -16.99 -13.18
N CYS A 64 -3.24 -17.62 -12.50
CA CYS A 64 -1.98 -18.03 -13.12
C CYS A 64 -2.25 -19.04 -14.26
N PRO A 65 -1.71 -18.84 -15.48
CA PRO A 65 -1.89 -19.78 -16.59
C PRO A 65 -0.86 -20.92 -16.59
N LEU A 66 0.07 -20.91 -15.62
CA LEU A 66 1.12 -21.91 -15.49
C LEU A 66 0.63 -23.10 -14.65
N ASN A 67 1.08 -24.29 -15.02
CA ASN A 67 0.77 -25.55 -14.35
C ASN A 67 2.06 -26.14 -13.76
N ASP A 68 1.97 -27.28 -13.07
CA ASP A 68 3.11 -28.04 -12.55
C ASP A 68 4.04 -27.23 -11.63
N ILE A 69 3.44 -26.41 -10.77
CA ILE A 69 4.14 -25.57 -9.79
C ILE A 69 4.56 -26.42 -8.59
N VAL A 70 5.79 -26.26 -8.12
CA VAL A 70 6.29 -26.99 -6.96
C VAL A 70 5.54 -26.54 -5.70
N PRO A 71 4.95 -27.45 -4.90
CA PRO A 71 4.23 -27.08 -3.69
C PRO A 71 5.09 -26.29 -2.69
N ALA A 72 4.51 -25.26 -2.07
CA ALA A 72 5.18 -24.42 -1.07
C ALA A 72 5.85 -25.22 0.05
N SER A 73 5.20 -26.29 0.53
CA SER A 73 5.76 -27.17 1.56
C SER A 73 7.09 -27.80 1.15
N LEU A 74 7.24 -28.18 -0.13
CA LEU A 74 8.48 -28.75 -0.66
C LEU A 74 9.55 -27.67 -0.83
N VAL A 75 9.18 -26.48 -1.34
CA VAL A 75 10.12 -25.36 -1.50
C VAL A 75 10.66 -24.93 -0.14
N LEU A 76 9.78 -24.66 0.83
CA LEU A 76 10.17 -24.21 2.17
C LEU A 76 10.98 -25.27 2.93
N LYS A 77 10.76 -26.56 2.65
CA LYS A 77 11.52 -27.65 3.28
C LYS A 77 12.88 -27.89 2.63
N ARG A 78 13.01 -27.76 1.31
CA ARG A 78 14.20 -28.17 0.55
C ARG A 78 15.08 -27.00 0.13
N GLU A 79 14.48 -25.85 -0.19
CA GLU A 79 15.16 -24.68 -0.76
C GLU A 79 15.41 -23.58 0.28
N VAL A 80 14.69 -23.59 1.40
CA VAL A 80 14.87 -22.65 2.51
C VAL A 80 15.48 -23.36 3.71
N GLN A 81 16.74 -23.04 4.02
CA GLN A 81 17.51 -23.74 5.04
C GLN A 81 16.89 -23.53 6.43
N ASN A 82 16.58 -24.63 7.12
CA ASN A 82 16.06 -24.64 8.50
C ASN A 82 14.83 -23.75 8.71
N PHE A 83 13.92 -23.68 7.72
CA PHE A 83 12.73 -22.83 7.78
C PHE A 83 11.90 -23.10 9.04
N LYS A 84 11.74 -22.06 9.85
CA LYS A 84 10.90 -21.98 11.04
C LYS A 84 10.37 -20.57 11.18
N PHE A 85 9.20 -20.43 11.76
CA PHE A 85 8.60 -19.12 12.01
C PHE A 85 7.87 -19.09 13.35
N GLN A 86 7.63 -17.88 13.85
CA GLN A 86 6.88 -17.64 15.07
C GLN A 86 5.58 -16.90 14.71
N PRO A 87 4.41 -17.54 14.84
CA PRO A 87 3.15 -16.86 14.60
C PRO A 87 2.83 -15.86 15.71
N SER A 88 2.06 -14.85 15.34
CA SER A 88 1.39 -13.93 16.25
C SER A 88 0.03 -14.52 16.64
N VAL A 89 -0.37 -14.32 17.89
CA VAL A 89 -1.72 -14.63 18.36
C VAL A 89 -2.60 -13.41 18.12
N GLN A 90 -3.69 -13.62 17.39
CA GLN A 90 -4.65 -12.62 16.97
C GLN A 90 -6.00 -12.90 17.63
N PRO A 91 -6.54 -11.98 18.45
CA PRO A 91 -7.89 -12.09 18.98
C PRO A 91 -8.97 -12.09 17.88
N LEU A 92 -9.99 -12.94 18.01
CA LEU A 92 -11.13 -13.02 17.09
C LEU A 92 -12.34 -12.27 17.64
N LYS A 93 -12.27 -10.94 17.64
CA LYS A 93 -13.37 -10.09 18.06
C LYS A 93 -13.28 -8.72 17.40
N TYR A 94 -14.37 -7.98 17.41
CA TYR A 94 -14.31 -6.56 17.10
C TYR A 94 -13.62 -5.77 18.23
N ALA A 95 -12.80 -4.80 17.84
CA ALA A 95 -12.34 -3.77 18.75
C ALA A 95 -13.51 -2.82 19.05
N THR A 96 -13.75 -2.54 20.32
CA THR A 96 -14.84 -1.67 20.74
C THR A 96 -14.49 -0.20 20.57
N TRP A 97 -13.21 0.19 20.70
CA TRP A 97 -12.75 1.57 20.53
C TRP A 97 -13.53 2.59 21.39
N THR A 98 -13.88 2.19 22.62
CA THR A 98 -14.38 3.10 23.65
C THR A 98 -13.23 3.89 24.26
N THR A 99 -12.08 3.24 24.40
CA THR A 99 -10.80 3.84 24.83
C THR A 99 -9.67 3.28 23.96
N MET A 100 -8.48 3.89 24.05
CA MET A 100 -7.27 3.35 23.40
C MET A 100 -6.88 1.95 23.91
N GLU A 101 -7.33 1.55 25.10
CA GLU A 101 -7.06 0.22 25.68
C GLU A 101 -7.87 -0.88 24.99
N ASP A 102 -8.95 -0.53 24.30
CA ASP A 102 -9.78 -1.47 23.53
C ASP A 102 -9.12 -1.94 22.23
N LYS A 103 -7.97 -1.36 21.88
CA LYS A 103 -7.18 -1.77 20.71
C LYS A 103 -6.84 -3.25 20.80
N ILE A 104 -7.08 -3.97 19.71
CA ILE A 104 -6.65 -5.36 19.60
C ILE A 104 -5.13 -5.40 19.42
N LEU A 105 -4.45 -6.03 20.38
CA LEU A 105 -3.00 -6.23 20.34
C LEU A 105 -2.67 -7.67 19.98
N TYR A 106 -1.82 -7.84 18.97
CA TYR A 106 -1.24 -9.14 18.67
C TYR A 106 -0.06 -9.37 19.58
N TYR A 107 0.12 -10.62 20.01
CA TYR A 107 1.22 -10.99 20.89
C TYR A 107 1.86 -12.29 20.44
N LYS A 108 3.13 -12.49 20.79
CA LYS A 108 3.87 -13.70 20.42
C LYS A 108 4.07 -14.59 21.64
N ARG A 109 3.77 -15.89 21.51
CA ARG A 109 3.89 -16.90 22.60
C ARG A 109 5.29 -17.51 22.77
N GLY A 110 6.29 -17.03 22.04
CA GLY A 110 7.63 -17.66 22.05
C GLY A 110 7.76 -18.96 21.23
N ARG A 111 6.66 -19.63 20.89
CA ARG A 111 6.67 -20.90 20.14
C ARG A 111 7.03 -20.69 18.68
N GLN A 112 8.02 -21.43 18.20
CA GLN A 112 8.35 -21.54 16.78
C GLN A 112 7.78 -22.83 16.20
N TYR A 113 7.37 -22.78 14.93
CA TYR A 113 6.88 -23.93 14.18
C TYR A 113 7.72 -24.14 12.92
N LYS A 114 7.90 -25.41 12.54
CA LYS A 114 8.12 -25.75 11.13
C LYS A 114 6.80 -25.67 10.36
N TYR A 115 6.88 -25.56 9.04
CA TYR A 115 5.71 -25.48 8.16
C TYR A 115 4.68 -26.61 8.40
N GLU A 116 5.12 -27.87 8.33
CA GLU A 116 4.28 -29.06 8.53
C GLU A 116 3.70 -29.14 9.96
N GLU A 117 4.43 -28.63 10.96
CA GLU A 117 3.97 -28.63 12.37
C GLU A 117 2.81 -27.63 12.56
N PHE A 118 2.90 -26.45 11.94
CA PHE A 118 1.81 -25.47 11.96
C PHE A 118 0.61 -25.94 11.14
N GLU A 119 0.84 -26.54 9.97
CA GLU A 119 -0.22 -27.13 9.13
C GLU A 119 -1.04 -28.17 9.90
N ASN A 120 -0.37 -29.11 10.57
CA ASN A 120 -1.05 -30.14 11.37
C ASN A 120 -1.87 -29.52 12.51
N MET A 121 -1.31 -28.54 13.21
CA MET A 121 -2.02 -27.81 14.27
C MET A 121 -3.25 -27.07 13.72
N ALA A 122 -3.08 -26.31 12.64
CA ALA A 122 -4.15 -25.55 12.01
C ALA A 122 -5.30 -26.43 11.52
N ASN A 123 -4.96 -27.58 10.92
CA ASN A 123 -5.95 -28.56 10.46
C ASN A 123 -6.66 -29.25 11.64
N GLN A 124 -5.95 -29.56 12.73
CA GLN A 124 -6.58 -30.10 13.93
C GLN A 124 -7.59 -29.12 14.51
N VAL A 125 -7.23 -27.84 14.65
CA VAL A 125 -8.16 -26.78 15.11
C VAL A 125 -9.35 -26.64 14.17
N PHE A 126 -9.13 -26.71 12.85
CA PHE A 126 -10.21 -26.68 11.88
C PHE A 126 -11.20 -27.84 12.08
N VAL A 127 -10.71 -29.07 12.27
CA VAL A 127 -11.57 -30.25 12.47
C VAL A 127 -12.31 -30.17 13.82
N GLU A 128 -11.64 -29.75 14.88
CA GLU A 128 -12.26 -29.68 16.22
C GLU A 128 -13.38 -28.64 16.27
N ASN A 129 -13.19 -27.48 15.65
CA ASN A 129 -14.07 -26.33 15.82
C ASN A 129 -15.03 -26.12 14.63
N TYR A 130 -14.67 -26.63 13.45
CA TYR A 130 -15.35 -26.32 12.19
C TYR A 130 -15.55 -27.57 11.30
N SER A 131 -15.50 -28.80 11.85
CA SER A 131 -15.70 -30.03 11.06
C SER A 131 -17.05 -30.12 10.37
N SER A 132 -18.12 -29.59 10.98
CA SER A 132 -19.43 -29.42 10.33
C SER A 132 -19.37 -28.47 9.12
N LEU A 133 -18.31 -27.65 9.04
CA LEU A 133 -18.06 -26.68 7.98
C LEU A 133 -17.13 -27.19 6.87
N ALA A 134 -16.52 -28.37 7.01
CA ALA A 134 -15.55 -28.90 6.03
C ALA A 134 -16.12 -29.08 4.62
N CYS A 135 -17.45 -29.17 4.49
CA CYS A 135 -18.17 -29.25 3.22
C CYS A 135 -18.87 -27.94 2.81
N LEU A 136 -18.66 -26.84 3.54
CA LEU A 136 -19.31 -25.58 3.25
C LEU A 136 -18.64 -24.83 2.10
N SER A 137 -19.46 -24.23 1.25
CA SER A 137 -18.98 -23.27 0.26
C SER A 137 -18.30 -22.08 0.95
N CYS A 138 -17.33 -21.44 0.27
CA CYS A 138 -16.67 -20.21 0.75
C CYS A 138 -17.66 -19.14 1.21
N LYS A 139 -18.82 -19.06 0.54
CA LYS A 139 -19.91 -18.14 0.86
C LYS A 139 -20.56 -18.40 2.23
N MET A 140 -20.70 -19.67 2.60
CA MET A 140 -21.24 -20.03 3.92
C MET A 140 -20.17 -19.80 4.99
N PHE A 141 -18.92 -20.17 4.72
CA PHE A 141 -17.82 -19.91 5.63
C PHE A 141 -17.62 -18.41 5.92
N GLU A 142 -17.81 -17.54 4.92
CA GLU A 142 -17.79 -16.08 5.10
C GLU A 142 -18.83 -15.60 6.14
N ARG A 143 -20.02 -16.20 6.16
CA ARG A 143 -21.05 -15.85 7.16
C ARG A 143 -20.64 -16.29 8.56
N GLU A 144 -20.11 -17.50 8.69
CA GLU A 144 -19.61 -18.04 9.96
C GLU A 144 -18.46 -17.20 10.51
N PHE A 145 -17.52 -16.75 9.66
CA PHE A 145 -16.45 -15.84 10.07
C PHE A 145 -16.99 -14.56 10.71
N TRP A 146 -17.98 -13.91 10.09
CA TRP A 146 -18.55 -12.68 10.63
C TRP A 146 -19.40 -12.90 11.87
N GLN A 147 -20.00 -14.09 12.03
CA GLN A 147 -20.66 -14.51 13.27
C GLN A 147 -19.63 -14.72 14.39
N GLU A 148 -18.51 -15.36 14.09
CA GLU A 148 -17.40 -15.58 15.03
C GLU A 148 -16.81 -14.24 15.51
N MET A 149 -16.58 -13.28 14.60
CA MET A 149 -16.10 -11.95 14.99
C MET A 149 -17.07 -11.18 15.91
N ALA A 150 -18.37 -11.45 15.80
CA ALA A 150 -19.41 -10.77 16.57
C ALA A 150 -19.67 -11.43 17.94
N TRP A 151 -19.83 -12.75 17.95
CA TRP A 151 -20.31 -13.53 19.11
C TRP A 151 -19.60 -14.87 19.27
N GLY A 152 -18.46 -15.04 18.61
CA GLY A 152 -17.66 -16.25 18.66
C GLY A 152 -17.29 -16.65 20.08
N ILE A 153 -17.12 -17.95 20.26
CA ILE A 153 -16.63 -18.52 21.53
C ILE A 153 -15.11 -18.73 21.50
N HIS A 154 -14.47 -18.58 20.34
CA HIS A 154 -13.03 -18.75 20.21
C HIS A 154 -12.32 -17.41 20.45
N ASP A 155 -11.45 -17.37 21.46
CA ASP A 155 -10.81 -16.11 21.86
C ASP A 155 -9.77 -15.59 20.84
N SER A 156 -9.05 -16.50 20.16
CA SER A 156 -7.91 -16.12 19.30
C SER A 156 -7.48 -17.22 18.32
N VAL A 157 -6.73 -16.82 17.30
CA VAL A 157 -6.04 -17.68 16.32
C VAL A 157 -4.56 -17.37 16.25
N GLU A 158 -3.75 -18.29 15.72
CA GLU A 158 -2.33 -18.05 15.42
C GLU A 158 -2.17 -17.72 13.93
N TYR A 159 -1.34 -16.72 13.60
CA TYR A 159 -1.09 -16.30 12.22
C TYR A 159 0.39 -15.95 12.02
N GLY A 160 1.04 -16.61 11.07
CA GLY A 160 2.37 -16.23 10.59
C GLY A 160 2.28 -15.02 9.68
N VAL A 161 2.52 -13.83 10.21
CA VAL A 161 2.51 -12.55 9.48
C VAL A 161 3.94 -12.07 9.33
N ASP A 162 4.25 -11.50 8.17
CA ASP A 162 5.57 -10.94 7.85
C ASP A 162 6.69 -11.95 8.14
N VAL A 163 6.51 -13.19 7.65
CA VAL A 163 7.49 -14.27 7.82
C VAL A 163 8.55 -14.18 6.72
N GLU A 164 9.82 -14.13 7.09
CA GLU A 164 10.93 -14.15 6.13
C GLU A 164 11.03 -15.50 5.41
N GLY A 165 11.28 -15.45 4.09
CA GLY A 165 11.37 -16.63 3.24
C GLY A 165 10.59 -16.43 1.94
N SER A 166 10.66 -17.42 1.04
CA SER A 166 9.88 -17.41 -0.20
C SER A 166 9.51 -18.83 -0.57
N ALA A 167 8.30 -19.02 -1.06
CA ALA A 167 7.76 -20.30 -1.51
C ALA A 167 7.76 -20.44 -3.04
N PHE A 168 8.29 -19.46 -3.79
CA PHE A 168 8.59 -19.62 -5.22
C PHE A 168 9.82 -20.52 -5.40
N SER A 169 9.65 -21.63 -6.14
CA SER A 169 10.75 -22.55 -6.42
C SER A 169 11.77 -21.95 -7.39
N LYS A 170 13.04 -22.33 -7.26
CA LYS A 170 14.06 -22.01 -8.27
C LYS A 170 13.95 -22.89 -9.53
N SER A 171 13.14 -23.95 -9.48
CA SER A 171 13.14 -25.03 -10.47
C SER A 171 11.92 -25.08 -11.39
N ASP A 172 10.83 -24.36 -11.10
CA ASP A 172 9.62 -24.36 -11.93
C ASP A 172 9.46 -23.08 -12.78
N GLU A 173 8.52 -23.15 -13.73
CA GLU A 173 8.25 -22.06 -14.68
C GLU A 173 7.82 -20.77 -13.96
N LEU A 174 7.00 -20.88 -12.91
CA LEU A 174 6.49 -19.73 -12.18
C LEU A 174 7.60 -18.99 -11.42
N GLY A 175 8.45 -19.71 -10.69
CA GLY A 175 9.55 -19.12 -9.97
C GLY A 175 10.66 -18.58 -10.88
N GLN A 176 10.78 -19.10 -12.10
CA GLN A 176 11.68 -18.55 -13.11
C GLN A 176 11.09 -17.34 -13.86
N SER A 177 9.76 -17.18 -13.87
CA SER A 177 9.08 -16.06 -14.54
C SER A 177 9.34 -14.69 -13.91
N LYS A 178 8.91 -13.63 -14.61
CA LYS A 178 8.86 -12.25 -14.10
C LYS A 178 7.80 -12.04 -13.00
N TRP A 179 6.85 -12.98 -12.83
CA TRP A 179 5.81 -12.94 -11.79
C TRP A 179 6.28 -13.48 -10.44
N ASN A 180 7.51 -13.99 -10.34
CA ASN A 180 8.11 -14.30 -9.05
C ASN A 180 8.26 -13.01 -8.23
N LEU A 181 7.63 -12.97 -7.06
CA LEU A 181 7.56 -11.77 -6.22
C LEU A 181 8.92 -11.30 -5.70
N LYS A 182 9.95 -12.14 -5.72
CA LYS A 182 11.34 -11.72 -5.45
C LYS A 182 11.96 -10.87 -6.55
N LYS A 183 11.48 -11.01 -7.78
CA LYS A 183 12.02 -10.32 -8.97
C LYS A 183 11.20 -9.08 -9.32
N LEU A 184 9.88 -9.14 -9.10
CA LEU A 184 8.93 -8.13 -9.54
C LEU A 184 9.34 -6.68 -9.17
N PRO A 185 9.73 -6.36 -7.92
CA PRO A 185 10.08 -4.99 -7.55
C PRO A 185 11.34 -4.46 -8.24
N ARG A 186 12.16 -5.34 -8.82
CA ARG A 186 13.44 -5.05 -9.49
C ARG A 186 13.37 -5.14 -11.02
N LEU A 187 12.20 -5.43 -11.58
CA LEU A 187 12.03 -5.42 -13.04
C LEU A 187 12.27 -4.02 -13.62
N PRO A 188 12.70 -3.91 -14.90
CA PRO A 188 12.98 -2.63 -15.54
C PRO A 188 11.82 -1.62 -15.49
N GLU A 189 10.59 -2.09 -15.50
CA GLU A 189 9.37 -1.27 -15.47
C GLU A 189 8.95 -0.86 -14.05
N SER A 190 9.52 -1.49 -13.01
CA SER A 190 9.24 -1.17 -11.61
C SER A 190 9.99 0.09 -11.19
N ILE A 191 9.28 1.07 -10.62
CA ILE A 191 9.90 2.27 -10.05
C ILE A 191 10.82 1.92 -8.88
N LEU A 192 10.50 0.85 -8.13
CA LEU A 192 11.26 0.44 -6.96
C LEU A 192 12.64 -0.15 -7.31
N ARG A 193 12.95 -0.37 -8.60
CA ARG A 193 14.29 -0.78 -9.05
C ARG A 193 15.38 0.22 -8.68
N HIS A 194 15.02 1.49 -8.47
CA HIS A 194 15.94 2.58 -8.11
C HIS A 194 16.31 2.62 -6.62
N LEU A 195 15.66 1.84 -5.77
CA LEU A 195 16.02 1.72 -4.36
C LEU A 195 17.29 0.89 -4.21
N GLU A 196 18.29 1.39 -3.48
CA GLU A 196 19.55 0.64 -3.32
C GLU A 196 19.41 -0.48 -2.28
N GLU A 197 18.63 -0.26 -1.24
CA GLU A 197 18.43 -1.20 -0.14
C GLU A 197 17.20 -2.09 -0.35
N GLU A 198 17.24 -3.30 0.23
CA GLU A 198 16.06 -4.15 0.37
C GLU A 198 15.26 -3.71 1.60
N ILE A 199 13.95 -3.54 1.42
CA ILE A 199 13.02 -3.16 2.48
C ILE A 199 12.01 -4.30 2.60
N PRO A 200 11.95 -5.00 3.75
CA PRO A 200 10.99 -6.08 4.00
C PRO A 200 9.54 -5.64 3.72
N GLY A 201 8.78 -6.46 3.01
CA GLY A 201 7.41 -6.17 2.56
C GLY A 201 7.34 -5.30 1.30
N ILE A 202 8.29 -4.37 1.12
CA ILE A 202 8.26 -3.41 0.00
C ILE A 202 9.04 -3.92 -1.22
N THR A 203 10.34 -4.19 -1.08
CA THR A 203 11.16 -4.73 -2.18
C THR A 203 11.59 -6.17 -1.95
N HIS A 204 11.34 -6.70 -0.76
CA HIS A 204 11.57 -8.09 -0.38
C HIS A 204 10.24 -8.72 0.04
N PRO A 205 9.76 -9.79 -0.63
CA PRO A 205 8.47 -10.39 -0.31
C PRO A 205 8.45 -11.01 1.08
N MET A 206 7.26 -11.04 1.70
CA MET A 206 7.04 -11.70 2.99
C MET A 206 5.99 -12.81 2.85
N LEU A 207 6.16 -13.88 3.61
CA LEU A 207 5.21 -14.99 3.69
C LEU A 207 4.12 -14.72 4.73
N TYR A 208 2.92 -15.21 4.41
CA TYR A 208 1.73 -15.16 5.24
C TYR A 208 1.17 -16.58 5.38
N ILE A 209 1.38 -17.19 6.55
CA ILE A 209 0.99 -18.58 6.84
C ILE A 209 -0.20 -18.56 7.79
N GLY A 210 -1.40 -18.67 7.21
CA GLY A 210 -2.68 -18.55 7.90
C GLY A 210 -3.24 -19.88 8.37
N MET A 211 -4.17 -19.79 9.31
CA MET A 211 -5.12 -20.83 9.67
C MET A 211 -6.55 -20.30 9.52
N VAL A 212 -7.52 -21.11 9.93
CA VAL A 212 -8.93 -20.72 9.94
C VAL A 212 -9.13 -19.40 10.68
N CYS A 213 -9.87 -18.45 10.09
CA CYS A 213 -10.16 -17.12 10.62
C CYS A 213 -8.96 -16.18 10.82
N SER A 214 -7.73 -16.58 10.46
CA SER A 214 -6.59 -15.65 10.44
C SER A 214 -6.92 -14.44 9.55
N THR A 215 -6.80 -13.24 10.10
CA THR A 215 -7.32 -11.99 9.54
C THR A 215 -6.21 -11.00 9.22
N PHE A 216 -6.36 -10.24 8.14
CA PHE A 216 -5.62 -9.01 7.88
C PHE A 216 -6.63 -7.87 7.87
N ALA A 217 -6.50 -6.96 8.83
CA ALA A 217 -7.48 -5.93 9.08
C ALA A 217 -7.43 -4.81 8.00
N TRP A 218 -8.38 -3.89 8.04
CA TRP A 218 -8.45 -2.80 7.04
C TRP A 218 -7.22 -1.93 7.05
N HIS A 219 -6.56 -1.82 5.90
CA HIS A 219 -5.41 -0.94 5.72
C HIS A 219 -5.20 -0.58 4.25
N VAL A 220 -4.30 0.37 4.03
CA VAL A 220 -3.67 0.67 2.73
C VAL A 220 -2.18 0.38 2.83
N GLU A 221 -1.53 0.17 1.69
CA GLU A 221 -0.08 -0.03 1.65
C GLU A 221 0.69 1.24 2.02
N ASP A 222 1.88 1.06 2.59
CA ASP A 222 2.81 2.17 2.84
C ASP A 222 3.07 2.92 1.52
N HIS A 223 3.17 4.25 1.61
CA HIS A 223 3.28 5.14 0.45
C HIS A 223 2.20 4.97 -0.63
N TYR A 224 1.07 4.34 -0.29
CA TYR A 224 0.02 3.98 -1.25
C TYR A 224 0.56 3.19 -2.45
N LEU A 225 1.56 2.35 -2.23
CA LEU A 225 2.09 1.45 -3.26
C LEU A 225 1.02 0.48 -3.73
N TYR A 226 1.28 -0.16 -4.88
CA TYR A 226 0.55 -1.39 -5.22
C TYR A 226 1.02 -2.50 -4.27
N SER A 227 0.16 -3.49 -4.04
CA SER A 227 0.58 -4.80 -3.51
C SER A 227 0.12 -5.90 -4.45
N ILE A 228 0.92 -6.96 -4.52
CA ILE A 228 0.55 -8.20 -5.18
C ILE A 228 0.74 -9.34 -4.20
N ASN A 229 -0.27 -10.20 -4.11
CA ASN A 229 -0.28 -11.37 -3.26
C ASN A 229 -0.49 -12.63 -4.12
N TYR A 230 0.35 -13.64 -3.96
CA TYR A 230 0.17 -14.95 -4.57
C TYR A 230 -0.16 -15.99 -3.50
N LEU A 231 -1.26 -16.73 -3.68
CA LEU A 231 -1.64 -17.82 -2.79
C LEU A 231 -1.02 -19.12 -3.29
N HIS A 232 0.04 -19.59 -2.62
CA HIS A 232 0.79 -20.76 -3.05
C HIS A 232 0.03 -22.07 -2.82
N SER A 233 -0.59 -22.23 -1.65
CA SER A 233 -1.25 -23.49 -1.28
C SER A 233 -2.27 -23.32 -0.15
N GLY A 234 -3.14 -24.33 0.01
CA GLY A 234 -4.06 -24.46 1.14
C GLY A 234 -5.47 -23.95 0.87
N ALA A 235 -6.16 -23.53 1.92
CA ALA A 235 -7.53 -23.03 1.87
C ALA A 235 -7.62 -21.62 1.22
N PRO A 236 -8.79 -21.25 0.67
CA PRO A 236 -9.00 -19.94 0.08
C PRO A 236 -8.80 -18.77 1.06
N LYS A 237 -8.62 -17.57 0.51
CA LYS A 237 -8.56 -16.31 1.24
C LYS A 237 -9.62 -15.36 0.70
N THR A 238 -10.51 -14.87 1.58
CA THR A 238 -11.47 -13.82 1.20
C THR A 238 -10.83 -12.46 1.40
N TRP A 239 -11.03 -11.58 0.43
CA TRP A 239 -10.61 -10.19 0.42
C TRP A 239 -11.81 -9.28 0.24
N TYR A 240 -11.75 -8.13 0.87
CA TYR A 240 -12.63 -6.98 0.66
C TYR A 240 -11.76 -5.78 0.29
N ALA A 241 -12.25 -4.94 -0.62
CA ALA A 241 -11.55 -3.72 -0.99
C ALA A 241 -12.49 -2.55 -1.25
N VAL A 242 -12.02 -1.36 -0.92
CA VAL A 242 -12.61 -0.08 -1.30
C VAL A 242 -11.67 0.60 -2.30
N PRO A 243 -12.16 1.10 -3.45
CA PRO A 243 -11.34 1.79 -4.43
C PRO A 243 -10.62 3.00 -3.84
N GLY A 244 -9.41 3.29 -4.33
CA GLY A 244 -8.61 4.43 -3.86
C GLY A 244 -9.29 5.79 -4.04
N SER A 245 -10.25 5.91 -4.96
CA SER A 245 -11.08 7.11 -5.14
C SER A 245 -12.03 7.39 -3.98
N GLN A 246 -12.45 6.36 -3.23
CA GLN A 246 -13.33 6.47 -2.06
C GLN A 246 -12.59 6.27 -0.73
N ALA A 247 -11.25 6.37 -0.73
CA ALA A 247 -10.46 6.19 0.48
C ALA A 247 -10.80 7.23 1.57
N ASN A 248 -11.05 8.49 1.18
CA ASN A 248 -11.48 9.52 2.13
C ASN A 248 -12.87 9.21 2.71
N ASP A 249 -13.81 8.73 1.89
CA ASP A 249 -15.15 8.39 2.34
C ASP A 249 -15.11 7.21 3.32
N PHE A 250 -14.27 6.20 3.03
CA PHE A 250 -13.99 5.11 3.96
C PHE A 250 -13.46 5.60 5.31
N GLU A 251 -12.43 6.45 5.30
CA GLU A 251 -11.84 7.03 6.50
C GLU A 251 -12.84 7.87 7.29
N LYS A 252 -13.68 8.63 6.58
CA LYS A 252 -14.77 9.42 7.18
C LYS A 252 -15.81 8.53 7.86
N VAL A 253 -16.25 7.45 7.21
CA VAL A 253 -17.21 6.50 7.83
C VAL A 253 -16.58 5.82 9.05
N ALA A 254 -15.31 5.42 8.97
CA ALA A 254 -14.61 4.85 10.12
C ALA A 254 -14.50 5.86 11.28
N TYR A 255 -14.17 7.12 10.97
CA TYR A 255 -14.15 8.21 11.95
C TYR A 255 -15.53 8.43 12.60
N ASP A 256 -16.58 8.64 11.80
CA ASP A 256 -17.91 9.03 12.29
C ASP A 256 -18.59 7.91 13.12
N GLU A 257 -18.45 6.65 12.66
CA GLU A 257 -19.25 5.51 13.15
C GLU A 257 -18.51 4.58 14.13
N VAL A 258 -17.17 4.58 14.13
CA VAL A 258 -16.38 3.61 14.90
C VAL A 258 -15.63 4.28 16.04
N TYR A 259 -14.86 5.32 15.76
CA TYR A 259 -13.96 5.92 16.74
C TYR A 259 -14.67 7.03 17.53
N LEU A 260 -14.51 7.02 18.85
CA LEU A 260 -14.88 8.17 19.69
C LEU A 260 -13.77 9.23 19.65
N ASP A 261 -14.14 10.50 19.86
CA ASP A 261 -13.19 11.63 19.81
C ASP A 261 -11.98 11.42 20.74
N ASP A 262 -12.18 10.78 21.90
CA ASP A 262 -11.13 10.49 22.89
C ASP A 262 -10.13 9.39 22.45
N VAL A 263 -10.41 8.69 21.34
CA VAL A 263 -9.62 7.56 20.82
C VAL A 263 -8.76 7.98 19.62
N LEU A 264 -8.88 9.21 19.14
CA LEU A 264 -8.18 9.61 17.93
C LEU A 264 -6.95 10.47 18.25
N PRO A 265 -5.77 10.16 17.65
CA PRO A 265 -4.56 10.98 17.84
C PRO A 265 -4.73 12.42 17.34
N SER A 266 -5.61 12.63 16.36
CA SER A 266 -6.08 13.92 15.88
C SER A 266 -7.60 13.89 15.75
N TYR A 267 -8.27 15.02 16.00
CA TYR A 267 -9.74 15.14 15.99
C TYR A 267 -10.32 15.19 14.56
N ASP A 268 -9.88 14.33 13.65
CA ASP A 268 -10.30 14.30 12.24
C ASP A 268 -10.07 12.93 11.56
N VAL A 269 -10.38 12.86 10.26
CA VAL A 269 -10.24 11.65 9.42
C VAL A 269 -8.80 11.13 9.34
N ASP A 270 -7.81 12.01 9.50
CA ASP A 270 -6.41 11.61 9.57
C ASP A 270 -6.11 10.82 10.85
N GLY A 271 -6.81 11.11 11.94
CA GLY A 271 -6.77 10.31 13.17
C GLY A 271 -7.24 8.88 12.93
N ALA A 272 -8.37 8.71 12.23
CA ALA A 272 -8.90 7.39 11.89
C ALA A 272 -7.93 6.61 11.00
N ALA A 273 -7.33 7.26 9.99
CA ALA A 273 -6.32 6.64 9.14
C ALA A 273 -5.06 6.21 9.93
N GLN A 274 -4.64 6.97 10.94
CA GLN A 274 -3.52 6.59 11.80
C GLN A 274 -3.78 5.31 12.59
N VAL A 275 -4.99 5.14 13.12
CA VAL A 275 -5.40 3.92 13.84
C VAL A 275 -5.51 2.74 12.87
N LEU A 276 -6.14 2.94 11.71
CA LEU A 276 -6.25 1.91 10.66
C LEU A 276 -4.87 1.44 10.16
N ALA A 277 -3.89 2.34 10.09
CA ALA A 277 -2.52 2.01 9.70
C ALA A 277 -1.82 1.01 10.64
N GLU A 278 -2.36 0.75 11.83
CA GLU A 278 -1.86 -0.26 12.76
C GLU A 278 -2.30 -1.68 12.38
N LYS A 279 -3.19 -1.83 11.39
CA LYS A 279 -3.64 -3.11 10.80
C LYS A 279 -4.30 -4.08 11.80
N THR A 280 -4.99 -3.55 12.82
CA THR A 280 -5.67 -4.33 13.87
C THR A 280 -7.20 -4.21 13.84
N THR A 281 -7.75 -3.15 13.23
CA THR A 281 -9.20 -2.89 13.23
C THR A 281 -9.91 -3.60 12.08
N MET A 282 -10.65 -4.67 12.38
CA MET A 282 -11.54 -5.32 11.43
C MET A 282 -12.95 -4.73 11.54
N LEU A 283 -13.56 -4.36 10.42
CA LEU A 283 -14.90 -3.78 10.33
C LEU A 283 -15.71 -4.50 9.26
N PRO A 284 -17.00 -4.77 9.47
CA PRO A 284 -17.81 -5.45 8.46
C PRO A 284 -18.06 -4.54 7.25
N PRO A 285 -17.86 -5.02 6.00
CA PRO A 285 -18.22 -4.30 4.76
C PRO A 285 -19.59 -3.62 4.76
N SER A 286 -20.58 -4.23 5.43
CA SER A 286 -21.93 -3.65 5.57
C SER A 286 -21.96 -2.25 6.17
N LEU A 287 -20.99 -1.89 7.01
CA LEU A 287 -20.85 -0.53 7.55
C LEU A 287 -20.68 0.46 6.40
N PHE A 288 -19.70 0.21 5.53
CA PHE A 288 -19.36 1.09 4.41
C PHE A 288 -20.47 1.13 3.36
N MET A 289 -21.07 -0.02 3.04
CA MET A 289 -22.17 -0.11 2.09
C MET A 289 -23.41 0.71 2.50
N LYS A 290 -23.68 0.85 3.80
CA LYS A 290 -24.80 1.65 4.31
C LYS A 290 -24.59 3.16 4.13
N HIS A 291 -23.33 3.58 3.98
CA HIS A 291 -22.92 4.97 3.79
C HIS A 291 -22.42 5.23 2.36
N ASP A 292 -22.96 4.47 1.39
CA ASP A 292 -22.68 4.61 -0.05
C ASP A 292 -21.19 4.44 -0.44
N VAL A 293 -20.37 3.85 0.44
CA VAL A 293 -19.00 3.45 0.13
C VAL A 293 -19.00 2.08 -0.52
N SER A 294 -18.46 2.01 -1.74
CA SER A 294 -18.40 0.81 -2.55
C SER A 294 -17.38 -0.18 -2.00
N VAL A 295 -17.83 -1.40 -1.68
CA VAL A 295 -16.97 -2.50 -1.26
C VAL A 295 -17.07 -3.65 -2.25
N PHE A 296 -15.91 -4.15 -2.69
CA PHE A 296 -15.78 -5.28 -3.60
C PHE A 296 -15.17 -6.48 -2.91
N LYS A 297 -15.56 -7.68 -3.33
CA LYS A 297 -15.10 -8.95 -2.78
C LYS A 297 -14.20 -9.70 -3.76
N ALA A 298 -13.24 -10.45 -3.24
CA ALA A 298 -12.54 -11.49 -3.99
C ALA A 298 -12.36 -12.74 -3.12
N VAL A 299 -12.61 -13.92 -3.68
CA VAL A 299 -12.17 -15.19 -3.08
C VAL A 299 -10.97 -15.70 -3.86
N GLN A 300 -9.79 -15.61 -3.26
CA GLN A 300 -8.52 -16.07 -3.83
C GLN A 300 -8.31 -17.55 -3.52
N MET A 301 -8.11 -18.33 -4.58
CA MET A 301 -7.78 -19.75 -4.55
C MET A 301 -6.27 -19.93 -4.73
N PRO A 302 -5.69 -21.07 -4.29
CA PRO A 302 -4.31 -21.39 -4.61
C PRO A 302 -4.03 -21.31 -6.11
N GLY A 303 -2.88 -20.76 -6.49
CA GLY A 303 -2.55 -20.50 -7.90
C GLY A 303 -3.03 -19.15 -8.44
N GLU A 304 -3.70 -18.34 -7.62
CA GLU A 304 -4.20 -17.02 -8.04
C GLU A 304 -3.41 -15.88 -7.38
N PHE A 305 -3.19 -14.83 -8.17
CA PHE A 305 -2.72 -13.54 -7.66
C PHE A 305 -3.89 -12.64 -7.32
N VAL A 306 -3.69 -11.79 -6.33
CA VAL A 306 -4.54 -10.64 -6.01
C VAL A 306 -3.66 -9.39 -6.07
N ILE A 307 -4.10 -8.37 -6.82
CA ILE A 307 -3.42 -7.07 -6.85
C ILE A 307 -4.32 -6.05 -6.14
N THR A 308 -3.75 -5.29 -5.22
CA THR A 308 -4.37 -4.10 -4.63
C THR A 308 -3.76 -2.84 -5.27
N PHE A 309 -4.64 -1.90 -5.63
CA PHE A 309 -4.28 -0.67 -6.30
C PHE A 309 -3.89 0.43 -5.30
N PRO A 310 -3.16 1.47 -5.74
CA PRO A 310 -2.76 2.58 -4.90
C PRO A 310 -3.93 3.14 -4.08
N ARG A 311 -3.68 3.31 -2.78
CA ARG A 311 -4.63 3.88 -1.81
C ARG A 311 -5.93 3.08 -1.62
N ALA A 312 -6.03 1.86 -2.18
CA ALA A 312 -7.19 1.02 -1.99
C ALA A 312 -7.16 0.36 -0.61
N TYR A 313 -8.13 0.71 0.24
CA TYR A 313 -8.31 0.04 1.52
C TYR A 313 -8.70 -1.41 1.28
N HIS A 314 -8.08 -2.33 2.01
CA HIS A 314 -8.39 -3.75 1.89
C HIS A 314 -8.24 -4.49 3.23
N ALA A 315 -9.04 -5.56 3.37
CA ALA A 315 -9.07 -6.44 4.53
C ALA A 315 -9.49 -7.85 4.11
N GLY A 316 -9.38 -8.83 5.00
CA GLY A 316 -9.83 -10.17 4.70
C GLY A 316 -9.37 -11.23 5.69
N PHE A 317 -9.65 -12.48 5.37
CA PHE A 317 -9.40 -13.61 6.25
C PHE A 317 -9.15 -14.93 5.48
N SER A 318 -8.51 -15.88 6.14
CA SER A 318 -8.24 -17.22 5.64
C SER A 318 -9.34 -18.22 6.03
N HIS A 319 -9.70 -19.11 5.09
CA HIS A 319 -10.73 -20.14 5.28
C HIS A 319 -10.22 -21.38 6.02
N GLY A 320 -8.91 -21.47 6.26
CA GLY A 320 -8.23 -22.63 6.80
C GLY A 320 -6.72 -22.45 6.69
N PHE A 321 -5.96 -23.54 6.85
CA PHE A 321 -4.52 -23.51 6.64
C PHE A 321 -4.17 -23.06 5.22
N ASN A 322 -3.34 -22.01 5.08
CA ASN A 322 -2.82 -21.58 3.79
C ASN A 322 -1.46 -20.89 3.88
N CYS A 323 -0.79 -20.78 2.72
CA CYS A 323 0.47 -20.08 2.58
C CYS A 323 0.40 -19.13 1.38
N ALA A 324 0.52 -17.84 1.65
CA ALA A 324 0.58 -16.79 0.66
C ALA A 324 1.92 -16.04 0.76
N GLU A 325 2.27 -15.33 -0.30
CA GLU A 325 3.44 -14.45 -0.36
C GLU A 325 3.01 -13.12 -0.97
N ALA A 326 3.46 -12.01 -0.41
CA ALA A 326 3.16 -10.69 -0.96
C ALA A 326 4.37 -9.75 -0.96
N VAL A 327 4.33 -8.80 -1.88
CA VAL A 327 5.31 -7.73 -2.01
C VAL A 327 4.66 -6.48 -2.58
N ASN A 328 5.17 -5.30 -2.22
CA ASN A 328 4.78 -4.09 -2.91
C ASN A 328 5.52 -3.89 -4.24
N PHE A 329 4.96 -3.04 -5.09
CA PHE A 329 5.65 -2.55 -6.27
C PHE A 329 5.07 -1.19 -6.68
N ALA A 330 5.70 -0.52 -7.63
CA ALA A 330 5.22 0.74 -8.19
C ALA A 330 5.44 0.78 -9.71
N ALA A 331 4.44 1.30 -10.42
CA ALA A 331 4.48 1.70 -11.83
C ALA A 331 4.31 3.23 -11.92
N GLY A 332 4.39 3.82 -13.10
CA GLY A 332 4.31 5.28 -13.27
C GLY A 332 3.02 5.90 -12.76
N GLU A 333 1.90 5.18 -12.86
CA GLU A 333 0.58 5.58 -12.36
C GLU A 333 0.55 5.76 -10.83
N TRP A 334 1.55 5.26 -10.09
CA TRP A 334 1.66 5.47 -8.65
C TRP A 334 2.07 6.90 -8.28
N PHE A 335 2.82 7.62 -9.11
CA PHE A 335 3.40 8.92 -8.70
C PHE A 335 2.38 9.95 -8.16
N PRO A 336 1.17 10.12 -8.75
CA PRO A 336 0.13 10.96 -8.16
C PRO A 336 -0.25 10.55 -6.74
N TYR A 337 -0.40 9.25 -6.48
CA TYR A 337 -0.72 8.70 -5.17
C TYR A 337 0.46 8.81 -4.19
N GLY A 338 1.68 8.55 -4.66
CA GLY A 338 2.90 8.72 -3.88
C GLY A 338 3.09 10.16 -3.39
N LEU A 339 2.70 11.16 -4.19
CA LEU A 339 2.71 12.56 -3.76
C LEU A 339 1.69 12.84 -2.66
N ILE A 340 0.47 12.28 -2.77
CA ILE A 340 -0.55 12.38 -1.71
C ILE A 340 -0.03 11.73 -0.43
N ALA A 341 0.53 10.53 -0.53
CA ALA A 341 1.13 9.84 0.60
C ALA A 341 2.26 10.67 1.23
N ALA A 342 3.20 11.20 0.45
CA ALA A 342 4.30 12.01 0.96
C ALA A 342 3.82 13.28 1.71
N LYS A 343 2.72 13.89 1.24
CA LYS A 343 2.06 15.00 1.96
C LYS A 343 1.42 14.51 3.26
N ARG A 344 0.78 13.34 3.26
CA ARG A 344 0.18 12.76 4.47
C ARG A 344 1.22 12.38 5.51
N TYR A 345 2.32 11.72 5.13
CA TYR A 345 3.44 11.44 6.06
C TYR A 345 3.97 12.72 6.70
N SER A 346 4.08 13.80 5.91
CA SER A 346 4.46 15.12 6.42
C SER A 346 3.48 15.67 7.45
N PHE A 347 2.19 15.60 7.17
CA PHE A 347 1.14 16.09 8.05
C PHE A 347 1.10 15.31 9.37
N LEU A 348 1.28 13.99 9.30
CA LEU A 348 1.31 13.10 10.45
C LEU A 348 2.66 13.05 11.18
N GLU A 349 3.62 13.89 10.80
CA GLU A 349 4.99 13.90 11.32
C GLU A 349 5.70 12.53 11.25
N ARG A 350 5.29 11.67 10.31
CA ARG A 350 5.87 10.33 10.12
C ARG A 350 7.06 10.39 9.18
N ARG A 351 8.04 9.52 9.45
CA ARG A 351 9.22 9.37 8.59
C ARG A 351 8.85 8.55 7.34
N PRO A 352 9.05 9.08 6.12
CA PRO A 352 8.82 8.29 4.90
C PRO A 352 9.83 7.13 4.80
N LEU A 353 9.33 5.94 4.47
CA LEU A 353 10.12 4.72 4.20
C LEU A 353 10.89 4.72 2.85
N ILE A 354 10.39 5.42 1.82
CA ILE A 354 11.03 5.48 0.50
C ILE A 354 11.23 6.95 0.06
N PRO A 355 12.27 7.26 -0.74
CA PRO A 355 12.58 8.62 -1.17
C PRO A 355 11.79 9.00 -2.43
N PHE A 356 10.55 9.48 -2.26
CA PHE A 356 9.64 9.83 -3.35
C PHE A 356 10.26 10.76 -4.42
N GLU A 357 10.89 11.87 -4.00
CA GLU A 357 11.47 12.86 -4.91
C GLU A 357 12.61 12.26 -5.72
N GLU A 358 13.45 11.43 -5.09
CA GLU A 358 14.55 10.74 -5.76
C GLU A 358 14.03 9.77 -6.82
N LEU A 359 13.03 8.96 -6.49
CA LEU A 359 12.41 8.01 -7.42
C LEU A 359 11.83 8.73 -8.64
N LEU A 360 11.09 9.83 -8.43
CA LEU A 360 10.53 10.63 -9.52
C LEU A 360 11.63 11.20 -10.42
N CYS A 361 12.70 11.74 -9.82
CA CYS A 361 13.79 12.34 -10.58
C CYS A 361 14.55 11.30 -11.41
N LYS A 362 14.91 10.16 -10.82
CA LYS A 362 15.61 9.07 -11.51
C LYS A 362 14.77 8.52 -12.67
N GLU A 363 13.49 8.29 -12.45
CA GLU A 363 12.60 7.77 -13.49
C GLU A 363 12.38 8.77 -14.64
N ALA A 364 12.14 10.04 -14.31
CA ALA A 364 11.93 11.08 -15.32
C ALA A 364 13.16 11.27 -16.23
N ILE A 365 14.37 11.23 -15.65
CA ILE A 365 15.60 11.30 -16.43
C ILE A 365 15.71 10.07 -17.34
N HIS A 366 15.46 8.88 -16.80
CA HIS A 366 15.55 7.62 -17.55
C HIS A 366 14.63 7.60 -18.77
N ILE A 367 13.34 7.92 -18.57
CA ILE A 367 12.36 7.97 -19.67
C ILE A 367 12.73 9.03 -20.69
N CYS A 368 13.18 10.21 -20.25
CA CYS A 368 13.63 11.25 -21.18
C CYS A 368 14.80 10.77 -22.05
N GLN A 369 15.76 10.06 -21.47
CA GLN A 369 16.89 9.50 -22.22
C GLN A 369 16.45 8.43 -23.21
N GLU A 370 15.54 7.53 -22.83
CA GLU A 370 14.97 6.50 -23.70
C GLU A 370 14.23 7.12 -24.90
N MET A 371 13.36 8.09 -24.64
CA MET A 371 12.63 8.83 -25.68
C MET A 371 13.56 9.59 -26.63
N MET A 372 14.70 10.10 -26.12
CA MET A 372 15.70 10.79 -26.94
C MET A 372 16.56 9.82 -27.77
N ALA A 373 16.82 8.62 -27.26
CA ALA A 373 17.62 7.61 -27.95
C ALA A 373 16.87 7.00 -29.14
N SER A 374 15.56 6.76 -29.01
CA SER A 374 14.74 6.13 -30.05
C SER A 374 13.39 6.84 -30.27
N PRO A 375 13.36 8.08 -30.82
CA PRO A 375 12.13 8.88 -30.92
C PRO A 375 11.02 8.26 -31.78
N GLY A 376 11.38 7.40 -32.74
CA GLY A 376 10.43 6.77 -33.68
C GLY A 376 9.78 5.49 -33.16
N ASP A 377 10.40 4.82 -32.19
CA ASP A 377 9.97 3.51 -31.68
C ASP A 377 9.34 3.60 -30.28
N PHE A 378 9.41 4.77 -29.63
CA PHE A 378 8.88 4.96 -28.29
C PHE A 378 7.35 5.03 -28.30
N VAL A 379 6.72 3.94 -27.86
CA VAL A 379 5.26 3.88 -27.66
C VAL A 379 4.95 4.20 -26.20
N ALA A 380 4.54 5.44 -25.95
CA ALA A 380 4.13 5.87 -24.62
C ALA A 380 2.89 5.08 -24.13
N CYS A 381 2.87 4.76 -22.84
CA CYS A 381 1.74 4.14 -22.16
C CYS A 381 1.32 5.00 -20.97
N THR A 382 0.24 4.63 -20.29
CA THR A 382 -0.30 5.35 -19.11
C THR A 382 0.76 5.65 -18.05
N SER A 383 1.62 4.66 -17.75
CA SER A 383 2.75 4.81 -16.82
C SER A 383 3.68 5.95 -17.23
N HIS A 384 4.15 5.97 -18.48
CA HIS A 384 5.03 7.02 -19.00
C HIS A 384 4.42 8.42 -18.83
N TYR A 385 3.13 8.54 -19.15
CA TYR A 385 2.43 9.81 -19.07
C TYR A 385 2.25 10.31 -17.63
N ALA A 386 1.93 9.42 -16.69
CA ALA A 386 1.84 9.79 -15.28
C ALA A 386 3.17 10.30 -14.73
N ILE A 387 4.30 9.72 -15.17
CA ILE A 387 5.65 10.16 -14.79
C ILE A 387 5.96 11.53 -15.37
N MET A 388 5.68 11.73 -16.67
CA MET A 388 5.87 13.02 -17.35
C MET A 388 5.08 14.13 -16.65
N ALA A 389 3.78 13.92 -16.38
CA ALA A 389 2.92 14.88 -15.71
C ALA A 389 3.40 15.20 -14.28
N SER A 390 3.82 14.18 -13.54
CA SER A 390 4.37 14.34 -12.18
C SER A 390 5.68 15.12 -12.19
N CYS A 391 6.57 14.86 -13.16
CA CYS A 391 7.84 15.57 -13.32
C CYS A 391 7.62 17.04 -13.68
N ILE A 392 6.77 17.34 -14.66
CA ILE A 392 6.44 18.72 -15.07
C ILE A 392 5.91 19.50 -13.87
N THR A 393 4.95 18.92 -13.14
CA THR A 393 4.34 19.55 -11.96
C THR A 393 5.38 19.79 -10.87
N HIS A 394 6.23 18.81 -10.57
CA HIS A 394 7.29 18.92 -9.56
C HIS A 394 8.29 20.02 -9.92
N VAL A 395 8.78 20.05 -11.17
CA VAL A 395 9.72 21.07 -11.65
C VAL A 395 9.08 22.46 -11.64
N ALA A 396 7.81 22.60 -12.02
CA ALA A 396 7.12 23.88 -11.95
C ALA A 396 7.05 24.43 -10.52
N TYR A 397 6.67 23.59 -9.56
CA TYR A 397 6.63 23.96 -8.14
C TYR A 397 8.03 24.33 -7.62
N TYR A 398 9.03 23.55 -8.00
CA TYR A 398 10.42 23.76 -7.64
C TYR A 398 11.00 25.07 -8.20
N ARG A 399 10.77 25.37 -9.49
CA ARG A 399 11.13 26.65 -10.13
C ARG A 399 10.47 27.84 -9.43
N ALA A 400 9.19 27.73 -9.09
CA ALA A 400 8.47 28.78 -8.39
C ALA A 400 9.07 29.06 -6.99
N SER A 401 9.39 28.01 -6.23
CA SER A 401 10.01 28.14 -4.91
C SER A 401 11.42 28.69 -4.94
N ARG A 402 12.25 28.29 -5.91
CA ARG A 402 13.58 28.90 -6.11
C ARG A 402 13.50 30.39 -6.41
N ARG A 403 12.60 30.81 -7.31
CA ARG A 403 12.39 32.24 -7.60
C ARG A 403 11.95 33.03 -6.37
N LYS A 404 11.08 32.45 -5.53
CA LYS A 404 10.66 33.06 -4.25
C LYS A 404 11.85 33.20 -3.28
N LEU A 405 12.69 32.17 -3.19
CA LEU A 405 13.87 32.17 -2.32
C LEU A 405 14.91 33.21 -2.77
N GLU A 406 15.23 33.25 -4.06
CA GLU A 406 16.18 34.20 -4.66
C GLU A 406 15.74 35.66 -4.45
N LYS A 407 14.44 35.94 -4.55
CA LYS A 407 13.89 37.28 -4.26
C LYS A 407 13.98 37.67 -2.79
N ARG A 408 13.89 36.71 -1.87
CA ARG A 408 13.94 36.96 -0.43
C ARG A 408 15.36 37.15 0.07
N VAL A 409 16.33 36.45 -0.52
CA VAL A 409 17.73 36.48 -0.09
C VAL A 409 18.65 36.66 -1.29
N SER A 410 19.04 37.91 -1.53
CA SER A 410 20.02 38.26 -2.56
C SER A 410 21.38 37.67 -2.21
N GLY A 411 21.99 36.93 -3.14
CA GLY A 411 23.34 36.39 -2.96
C GLY A 411 23.43 35.18 -2.01
N LEU A 412 22.35 34.40 -1.88
CA LEU A 412 22.37 33.14 -1.14
C LEU A 412 23.48 32.22 -1.68
N ASN A 413 24.37 31.78 -0.80
CA ASN A 413 25.47 30.90 -1.17
C ASN A 413 24.93 29.57 -1.72
N GLN A 414 25.38 29.16 -2.90
CA GLN A 414 24.99 27.90 -3.54
C GLN A 414 26.15 26.92 -3.51
N CYS A 415 25.88 25.67 -3.13
CA CYS A 415 26.86 24.60 -3.07
C CYS A 415 26.38 23.40 -3.88
N THR A 416 27.28 22.78 -4.65
CA THR A 416 27.00 21.49 -5.26
C THR A 416 26.97 20.41 -4.18
N SER A 417 25.94 19.56 -4.19
CA SER A 417 25.76 18.50 -3.20
C SER A 417 25.94 17.12 -3.82
N SER A 418 26.83 16.32 -3.21
CA SER A 418 26.88 14.86 -3.37
C SER A 418 26.09 14.11 -2.29
N ILE A 419 25.58 14.82 -1.28
CA ILE A 419 24.79 14.24 -0.19
C ILE A 419 23.52 13.63 -0.78
N GLY A 420 23.25 12.36 -0.43
CA GLY A 420 22.04 11.58 -0.75
C GLY A 420 20.72 12.29 -0.42
N THR A 421 19.62 11.57 -0.52
CA THR A 421 18.32 12.11 -0.09
C THR A 421 18.35 12.47 1.40
N VAL A 422 17.96 13.72 1.72
CA VAL A 422 17.88 14.22 3.10
C VAL A 422 16.43 14.44 3.51
N GLN A 423 16.15 14.51 4.80
CA GLN A 423 14.80 14.80 5.30
C GLN A 423 14.69 16.23 5.80
N CYS A 424 13.63 16.92 5.40
CA CYS A 424 13.38 18.26 5.90
C CYS A 424 13.05 18.23 7.39
N GLY A 425 13.83 18.91 8.23
CA GLY A 425 13.60 19.01 9.68
C GLY A 425 12.36 19.81 10.11
N PHE A 426 11.40 20.07 9.21
CA PHE A 426 10.13 20.75 9.52
C PHE A 426 8.94 19.95 9.01
N CYS A 427 8.98 19.51 7.74
CA CYS A 427 7.87 18.77 7.15
C CYS A 427 8.16 17.28 6.98
N THR A 428 9.29 16.78 7.46
CA THR A 428 9.77 15.38 7.33
C THR A 428 9.93 14.82 5.91
N ARG A 429 9.42 15.51 4.88
CA ARG A 429 9.53 15.11 3.47
C ARG A 429 10.98 15.00 3.03
N ASP A 430 11.21 14.01 2.19
CA ASP A 430 12.48 13.75 1.54
C ASP A 430 12.85 14.87 0.55
N ARG A 431 14.15 15.15 0.43
CA ARG A 431 14.73 16.17 -0.44
C ARG A 431 15.92 15.60 -1.19
N TYR A 432 15.79 15.52 -2.50
CA TYR A 432 16.81 14.97 -3.38
C TYR A 432 17.53 16.04 -4.21
N LEU A 433 16.78 16.99 -4.79
CA LEU A 433 17.32 17.99 -5.72
C LEU A 433 17.94 19.18 -5.01
N ALA A 434 17.24 19.73 -4.01
CA ALA A 434 17.78 20.80 -3.18
C ALA A 434 17.19 20.91 -1.79
N PHE A 435 18.01 21.49 -0.93
CA PHE A 435 17.69 21.81 0.44
C PHE A 435 18.57 22.97 0.93
N LEU A 436 18.12 23.66 1.97
CA LEU A 436 18.92 24.62 2.70
C LEU A 436 19.60 23.89 3.86
N MET A 437 20.87 24.20 4.13
CA MET A 437 21.59 23.67 5.29
C MET A 437 22.69 24.63 5.73
N CYS A 438 22.97 24.69 7.02
CA CYS A 438 24.08 25.48 7.53
C CYS A 438 25.40 24.75 7.26
N HIS A 439 26.31 25.36 6.51
CA HIS A 439 27.62 24.77 6.20
C HIS A 439 28.52 24.60 7.44
N ARG A 440 28.25 25.34 8.53
CA ARG A 440 29.05 25.29 9.77
C ARG A 440 28.55 24.20 10.70
N CYS A 441 27.24 24.14 10.91
CA CYS A 441 26.66 23.20 11.85
C CYS A 441 26.37 21.83 11.23
N ASN A 442 26.25 21.74 9.89
CA ASN A 442 25.88 20.52 9.16
C ASN A 442 24.64 19.80 9.73
N THR A 443 23.71 20.57 10.30
CA THR A 443 22.51 20.07 10.95
C THR A 443 21.24 20.72 10.37
N TYR A 444 20.13 20.01 10.55
CA TYR A 444 18.76 20.46 10.27
C TYR A 444 18.49 20.84 8.81
N PRO A 445 18.74 19.99 7.80
CA PRO A 445 18.39 20.30 6.42
C PRO A 445 16.90 20.66 6.28
N THR A 446 16.57 21.63 5.42
CA THR A 446 15.18 22.03 5.18
C THR A 446 14.88 22.14 3.70
N CYS A 447 13.64 21.84 3.32
CA CYS A 447 13.21 22.04 1.95
C CYS A 447 13.16 23.53 1.59
N ILE A 448 13.21 23.81 0.30
CA ILE A 448 13.09 25.17 -0.25
C ILE A 448 11.62 25.63 -0.38
N PHE A 449 10.67 24.79 0.03
CA PHE A 449 9.24 25.04 -0.11
C PHE A 449 8.64 25.78 1.08
N HIS A 450 9.37 25.86 2.19
CA HIS A 450 8.93 26.62 3.35
C HIS A 450 9.43 28.06 3.30
N GLY A 451 8.62 28.99 3.81
CA GLY A 451 9.00 30.39 3.95
C GLY A 451 9.92 30.68 5.14
N ILE A 452 10.90 29.82 5.43
CA ILE A 452 11.66 29.84 6.69
C ILE A 452 12.80 30.86 6.65
N SER A 453 13.16 31.37 7.83
CA SER A 453 14.40 32.11 8.05
C SER A 453 15.59 31.37 7.45
N THR A 454 16.32 32.04 6.57
CA THR A 454 17.53 31.49 5.97
C THR A 454 18.69 31.42 6.95
N ASN A 455 18.54 31.91 8.18
CA ASN A 455 19.60 31.84 9.19
C ASN A 455 19.52 30.55 10.00
N CYS A 456 20.68 29.96 10.30
CA CYS A 456 20.78 28.81 11.18
C CYS A 456 20.29 29.19 12.58
N THR A 457 19.36 28.41 13.13
CA THR A 457 18.84 28.62 14.50
C THR A 457 19.89 28.41 15.59
N VAL A 458 20.99 27.70 15.28
CA VAL A 458 22.05 27.39 16.24
C VAL A 458 23.14 28.45 16.25
N CYS A 459 23.68 28.83 15.09
CA CYS A 459 24.83 29.74 15.00
C CYS A 459 24.52 31.10 14.36
N GLY A 460 23.28 31.34 13.93
CA GLY A 460 22.86 32.60 13.28
C GLY A 460 23.34 32.79 11.84
N ILE A 461 24.26 31.94 11.35
CA ILE A 461 24.83 32.07 10.00
C ILE A 461 23.80 31.71 8.94
N THR A 462 23.74 32.50 7.86
CA THR A 462 22.94 32.22 6.68
C THR A 462 23.26 30.84 6.12
N ARG A 463 22.22 30.04 5.95
CA ARG A 463 22.28 28.70 5.38
C ARG A 463 22.59 28.78 3.90
N SER A 464 23.31 27.78 3.39
CA SER A 464 23.57 27.64 1.96
C SER A 464 22.47 26.83 1.29
N LEU A 465 22.21 27.12 0.03
CA LEU A 465 21.39 26.29 -0.85
C LEU A 465 22.26 25.18 -1.44
N PHE A 466 21.96 23.94 -1.11
CA PHE A 466 22.59 22.77 -1.68
C PHE A 466 21.80 22.33 -2.91
N LEU A 467 22.48 22.23 -4.06
CA LEU A 467 21.90 21.80 -5.34
C LEU A 467 22.62 20.55 -5.83
N ARG A 468 21.88 19.52 -6.15
CA ARG A 468 22.42 18.33 -6.83
C ARG A 468 22.55 18.61 -8.33
N GLU A 469 23.60 18.11 -8.98
CA GLU A 469 23.78 18.25 -10.43
C GLU A 469 22.59 17.70 -11.24
N ALA A 470 21.92 16.67 -10.71
CA ALA A 470 20.70 16.07 -11.23
C ALA A 470 19.62 17.10 -11.61
N ILE A 471 19.56 18.24 -10.91
CA ILE A 471 18.60 19.31 -11.15
C ILE A 471 18.53 19.77 -12.61
N ARG A 472 19.69 19.86 -13.28
CA ARG A 472 19.78 20.30 -14.68
C ARG A 472 19.14 19.30 -15.62
N TYR A 473 19.32 18.01 -15.34
CA TYR A 473 18.76 16.93 -16.12
C TYR A 473 17.26 16.78 -15.89
N VAL A 474 16.78 16.94 -14.65
CA VAL A 474 15.34 16.93 -14.35
C VAL A 474 14.63 18.14 -14.97
N GLU A 475 15.22 19.34 -14.88
CA GLU A 475 14.67 20.53 -15.54
C GLU A 475 14.64 20.36 -17.07
N ALA A 476 15.71 19.81 -17.67
CA ALA A 476 15.74 19.51 -19.10
C ALA A 476 14.71 18.45 -19.52
N ALA A 477 14.52 17.41 -18.71
CA ALA A 477 13.50 16.39 -18.94
C ALA A 477 12.09 16.99 -18.90
N ALA A 478 11.79 17.81 -17.90
CA ALA A 478 10.51 18.51 -17.82
C ALA A 478 10.27 19.41 -19.04
N ASP A 479 11.26 20.20 -19.47
CA ASP A 479 11.13 21.04 -20.67
C ASP A 479 10.91 20.20 -21.94
N TYR A 480 11.60 19.06 -22.06
CA TYR A 480 11.41 18.10 -23.15
C TYR A 480 10.00 17.49 -23.17
N PHE A 481 9.46 17.16 -21.99
CA PHE A 481 8.09 16.67 -21.84
C PHE A 481 7.05 17.75 -22.14
N GLU A 482 7.26 18.99 -21.70
CA GLU A 482 6.35 20.11 -21.97
C GLU A 482 6.25 20.43 -23.46
N ASN A 483 7.35 20.34 -24.20
CA ASN A 483 7.36 20.52 -25.66
C ASN A 483 6.60 19.41 -26.41
N ARG A 484 6.19 18.34 -25.72
CA ARG A 484 5.33 17.26 -26.22
C ARG A 484 3.95 17.26 -25.57
N LYS A 485 3.46 18.41 -25.08
CA LYS A 485 2.13 18.54 -24.46
C LYS A 485 0.97 18.00 -25.31
N SER A 486 1.08 17.97 -26.64
CA SER A 486 0.10 17.31 -27.52
C SER A 486 -0.01 15.79 -27.31
N MET A 487 1.02 15.14 -26.76
CA MET A 487 0.96 13.74 -26.33
C MET A 487 0.27 13.60 -24.96
N LEU A 488 0.34 14.62 -24.10
CA LEU A 488 -0.29 14.65 -22.78
C LEU A 488 -1.79 14.99 -22.85
N SER A 489 -2.24 15.77 -23.83
CA SER A 489 -3.66 16.09 -24.01
C SER A 489 -4.53 14.86 -24.30
N LYS A 490 -3.96 13.79 -24.85
CA LYS A 490 -4.65 12.49 -25.03
C LYS A 490 -5.02 11.81 -23.70
N LEU A 491 -4.38 12.15 -22.56
CA LEU A 491 -4.81 11.64 -21.25
C LEU A 491 -6.01 12.39 -20.69
N TYR A 492 -6.07 13.71 -20.84
CA TYR A 492 -7.20 14.48 -20.36
C TYR A 492 -8.51 14.07 -21.06
N GLU A 493 -8.44 13.58 -22.31
CA GLU A 493 -9.57 12.97 -23.02
C GLU A 493 -9.90 11.54 -22.55
N LEU A 494 -8.95 10.80 -21.97
CA LEU A 494 -9.16 9.45 -21.41
C LEU A 494 -9.59 9.48 -19.92
N GLU A 495 -9.22 10.53 -19.17
CA GLU A 495 -9.55 10.74 -17.75
C GLU A 495 -10.83 11.58 -17.55
N GLY A 496 -11.37 12.21 -18.60
CA GLY A 496 -12.55 13.10 -18.58
C GLY A 496 -13.91 12.46 -18.24
N ASN A 497 -13.94 11.27 -17.61
CA ASN A 497 -15.15 10.65 -17.07
C ASN A 497 -15.09 10.41 -15.54
N GLY A 498 -14.14 11.03 -14.82
CA GLY A 498 -14.08 10.92 -13.36
C GLY A 498 -13.46 12.11 -12.66
N GLY A 499 -14.30 13.03 -12.18
CA GLY A 499 -14.00 13.92 -11.05
C GLY A 499 -13.43 15.29 -11.40
N GLU A 500 -14.32 16.26 -11.60
CA GLU A 500 -14.05 17.65 -11.22
C GLU A 500 -13.82 17.68 -9.70
N ASP A 501 -12.59 17.87 -9.24
CA ASP A 501 -12.24 18.51 -7.96
C ASP A 501 -10.70 18.60 -7.80
N ALA A 502 -10.10 19.46 -8.64
CA ALA A 502 -8.70 19.89 -8.49
C ALA A 502 -8.59 21.42 -8.38
N SER A 503 -9.62 22.07 -7.85
CA SER A 503 -9.67 23.53 -7.70
C SER A 503 -10.05 23.99 -6.30
N THR A 504 -9.39 23.49 -5.25
CA THR A 504 -9.34 24.19 -3.94
C THR A 504 -8.15 23.70 -3.11
N SER A 505 -7.02 24.40 -3.22
CA SER A 505 -6.10 24.69 -2.09
C SER A 505 -4.97 25.61 -2.59
N ALA A 506 -5.38 26.74 -3.16
CA ALA A 506 -4.56 27.94 -3.22
C ALA A 506 -4.92 28.82 -2.01
N ALA A 507 -4.78 28.27 -0.81
CA ALA A 507 -4.86 28.99 0.45
C ALA A 507 -4.27 28.09 1.52
N ASP A 508 -2.95 28.20 1.73
CA ASP A 508 -2.35 28.24 3.06
C ASP A 508 -0.92 28.77 2.89
N GLN A 509 -0.62 29.78 3.69
CA GLN A 509 0.56 30.65 3.64
C GLN A 509 1.80 30.01 4.25
#